data_AF-A0A6M0CAX6-F1
#
_entry.id   AF-A0A6M0CAX6-F1
#
_cell.length_a   1.000
_cell.length_b   1.000
_cell.length_c   1.000
_cell.angle_alpha   90.00
_cell.angle_beta   90.00
_cell.angle_gamma   90.00
#
_symmetry.space_group_name_H-M   'P 1'
#
loop_
_entity.id
_entity.type
_entity.pdbx_description
1 polymer ?
#
loop_
_entity_poly.entity_id
_entity_poly.type
_entity_poly.pdbx_seq_one_letter_code
_entity_poly.pdbx_strand_id
1 'polypeptide(L)' 'LGIDLGRFRDRIAMPVGGVSIIEMGDRGPLMHSLGDRSYLEDSLRFLAGH' A
#
# COMPACT_ATOMS: atom_id res chain seq x y z
N LEU A 1 8.42 -1.85 8.89
CA LEU A 1 7.20 -1.56 9.69
C LEU A 1 7.16 -2.32 11.02
N GLY A 2 8.12 -3.22 11.31
CA GLY A 2 8.01 -4.09 12.50
C GLY A 2 6.92 -5.17 12.39
N ILE A 3 6.45 -5.43 11.17
CA ILE A 3 5.42 -6.44 10.88
C ILE A 3 6.13 -7.76 10.57
N ASP A 4 5.66 -8.83 11.20
CA ASP A 4 6.14 -10.20 10.95
C ASP A 4 6.03 -10.56 9.45
N LEU A 5 7.14 -11.01 8.86
CA LEU A 5 7.25 -11.39 7.44
C LEU A 5 6.23 -12.47 7.06
N GLY A 6 5.89 -13.37 7.98
CA GLY A 6 4.89 -14.42 7.75
C GLY A 6 3.45 -13.89 7.64
N ARG A 7 3.19 -12.66 8.11
CA ARG A 7 1.84 -12.05 8.15
C ARG A 7 1.68 -10.84 7.26
N PHE A 8 2.77 -10.34 6.70
CA PHE A 8 2.79 -9.14 5.85
C PHE A 8 1.92 -9.30 4.59
N ARG A 9 1.97 -10.46 3.94
CA ARG A 9 1.32 -10.69 2.63
C ARG A 9 -0.21 -10.79 2.72
N ASP A 10 -0.72 -11.42 3.77
CA ASP A 10 -2.16 -11.71 3.87
C ASP A 10 -2.93 -10.62 4.63
N ARG A 11 -2.23 -9.68 5.28
CA ARG A 11 -2.85 -8.65 6.13
C ARG A 11 -2.74 -7.23 5.59
N ILE A 12 -1.97 -7.02 4.53
CA ILE A 12 -1.80 -5.69 3.93
C ILE A 12 -2.28 -5.75 2.49
N ALA A 13 -3.42 -5.12 2.24
CA ALA A 13 -3.95 -5.00 0.90
C ALA A 13 -2.99 -4.18 0.03
N MET A 14 -2.60 -4.74 -1.12
CA MET A 14 -1.78 -4.10 -2.14
C MET A 14 -2.52 -4.16 -3.47
N PRO A 15 -3.51 -3.27 -3.68
CA PRO A 15 -4.32 -3.29 -4.89
C PRO A 15 -3.46 -2.99 -6.12
N VAL A 16 -3.83 -3.58 -7.26
CA VAL A 16 -3.23 -3.26 -8.56
C VAL A 16 -3.41 -1.77 -8.84
N GLY A 17 -2.34 -1.12 -9.32
CA GLY A 17 -2.32 0.32 -9.54
C GLY A 17 -2.33 1.14 -8.25
N GLY A 18 -2.10 0.55 -7.08
CA GLY A 18 -1.92 1.28 -5.83
C GLY A 18 -0.50 1.84 -5.70
N VAL A 19 -0.38 3.08 -5.25
CA VAL A 19 0.90 3.71 -4.90
C VAL A 19 1.06 3.73 -3.38
N SER A 20 2.23 3.32 -2.89
CA SER A 20 2.57 3.40 -1.47
C SER A 20 3.83 4.24 -1.29
N ILE A 21 3.83 5.10 -0.27
CA ILE A 21 4.95 6.00 0.03
C ILE A 21 5.49 5.62 1.40
N ILE A 22 6.72 5.10 1.41
CA ILE A 22 7.45 4.72 2.61
C ILE A 22 8.72 5.57 2.67
N GLU A 23 8.90 6.27 3.79
CA GLU A 23 10.14 6.97 4.09
C GLU A 23 11.04 6.07 4.93
N MET A 24 12.31 5.98 4.53
CA MET A 24 13.32 5.22 5.26
C MET A 24 14.16 6.19 6.10
N GLY A 25 14.02 6.13 7.42
CA GLY A 25 14.80 6.95 8.35
C GLY A 25 15.57 6.12 9.37
N ASP A 26 16.37 6.79 10.20
CA ASP A 26 17.27 6.16 11.19
C ASP A 26 16.53 5.31 12.24
N ARG A 27 15.24 5.59 12.47
CA ARG A 27 14.38 4.85 13.42
C ARG A 27 13.52 3.78 12.73
N GLY A 28 13.80 3.47 11.46
CA GLY A 28 13.05 2.54 10.64
C GLY A 28 12.08 3.23 9.66
N PRO A 29 11.28 2.43 8.94
CA PRO A 29 10.39 2.94 7.90
C PRO A 29 9.14 3.61 8.49
N LEU A 30 8.84 4.81 8.00
CA LEU A 30 7.59 5.54 8.24
C LEU A 30 6.67 5.37 7.02
N MET A 31 5.42 4.95 7.24
CA MET A 31 4.42 4.80 6.18
C MET A 31 3.58 6.06 6.06
N HIS A 32 3.72 6.77 4.95
CA HIS A 32 2.95 7.97 4.64
C HIS A 32 1.66 7.65 3.89
N SER A 33 1.71 6.67 2.99
CA SER A 33 0.56 6.23 2.21
C SER A 33 0.68 4.75 1.85
N LEU A 34 -0.46 4.07 1.75
CA LEU A 34 -0.57 2.66 1.42
C LEU A 34 -1.68 2.44 0.39
N GLY A 35 -1.31 1.92 -0.79
CA GLY A 35 -2.27 1.52 -1.82
C GLY A 35 -3.13 2.66 -2.38
N ASP A 36 -2.62 3.89 -2.41
CA ASP A 36 -3.35 5.05 -2.93
C ASP A 36 -3.68 4.89 -4.41
N ARG A 37 -4.93 5.18 -4.75
CA ARG A 37 -5.48 5.16 -6.11
C ARG A 37 -6.22 6.45 -6.44
N SER A 38 -6.02 7.51 -5.65
CA SER A 38 -6.64 8.82 -5.85
C SER A 38 -6.26 9.50 -7.17
N TYR A 39 -5.16 9.06 -7.79
CA TYR A 39 -4.74 9.52 -9.11
C TYR A 39 -5.48 8.85 -10.27
N LEU A 40 -6.18 7.73 -10.03
CA LEU A 40 -6.94 7.02 -11.04
C LEU A 40 -8.33 7.66 -11.20
N GLU A 41 -8.82 7.64 -12.44
CA GLU A 41 -10.23 7.90 -12.77
C GLU A 41 -11.15 6.94 -12.00
N ASP A 42 -12.37 7.38 -11.69
CA ASP A 42 -13.30 6.63 -10.84
C ASP A 42 -13.58 5.21 -11.37
N SER A 43 -13.68 5.05 -12.69
CA SER A 43 -13.88 3.74 -13.32
C SER A 43 -12.77 2.73 -13.01
N LEU A 44 -11.52 3.18 -12.87
CA LEU A 44 -10.37 2.34 -12.53
C LEU A 44 -10.15 2.27 -11.02
N ARG A 45 -10.42 3.36 -10.30
CA ARG A 45 -10.32 3.43 -8.83
C ARG A 45 -11.33 2.49 -8.15
N PHE A 46 -12.51 2.30 -8.72
CA PHE A 46 -13.51 1.40 -8.13
C PHE A 46 -13.58 0.03 -8.83
N LEU A 47 -12.73 -0.21 -9.82
CA LEU A 47 -12.61 -1.53 -10.43
C LEU A 47 -12.12 -2.54 -9.37
N ALA A 48 -12.90 -3.60 -9.16
CA ALA A 48 -12.50 -4.68 -8.27
C ALA A 48 -11.30 -5.43 -8.87
N GLY A 49 -10.27 -5.65 -8.05
CA GLY A 49 -9.18 -6.57 -8.40
C GLY A 49 -9.66 -8.02 -8.29
N HIS A 50 -9.21 -8.87 -9.21
CA HIS A 50 -9.36 -10.33 -9.11
C HIS A 50 -8.31 -10.92 -8.17
#